data_AF-A0A421DAM4-F1
#
_entry.id   AF-A0A421DAM4-F1
#
_cell.length_a   1.000
_cell.length_b   1.000
_cell.length_c   1.000
_cell.angle_alpha   90.00
_cell.angle_beta   90.00
_cell.angle_gamma   90.00
#
_symmetry.space_group_name_H-M   'P 1'
#
loop_
_entity.id
_entity.type
_entity.pdbx_description
1 polymer ?
#
loop_
_entity_poly.entity_id
_entity_poly.type
_entity_poly.pdbx_seq_one_letter_code
_entity_poly.pdbx_strand_id
1 'polypeptide(L)'
;MVVSMKRLSIDPSQNIPPIRDSPASSLPASLPEAKSIKTNPARAGEENASVYFVGMATTILDHFDQKVEASLRRDLPIITTSHAKSVLTSKGADSFQQVFDLEPFEQMMVNVKSDSSRTKHPHIRVTGMPGKHIPTNKVVEKLNEFAAAIPPTNGWMIELGYGSTQTMQTDFDVGYRIYISGDTLMVDELKEIPRRFAGQKIDLMLIHLGGTTVPHPNMWPLTMMVTMDAQQGVELVRLIKPDLTIPIHYDDYNVFASPLEDFKKEMQNAGLSGQVVYLDRKEAYHFQVRAT
;
A
#
# COMPACT_ATOMS: atom_id res chain seq x y z
N MET A 1 -16.56 11.67 22.15
CA MET A 1 -15.52 12.60 21.66
C MET A 1 -15.42 12.42 20.16
N VAL A 2 -15.58 13.49 19.38
CA VAL A 2 -15.34 13.41 17.93
C VAL A 2 -13.84 13.36 17.75
N VAL A 3 -13.30 12.21 17.36
CA VAL A 3 -11.89 12.10 16.99
C VAL A 3 -11.73 12.93 15.71
N SER A 4 -10.98 14.04 15.79
CA SER A 4 -10.67 14.85 14.62
C SER A 4 -9.85 13.99 13.65
N MET A 5 -10.37 13.79 12.45
CA MET A 5 -9.68 13.08 11.37
C MET A 5 -8.33 13.76 11.08
N LYS A 6 -7.24 12.98 11.07
CA LYS A 6 -5.89 13.46 10.73
C LYS A 6 -5.92 14.01 9.28
N ARG A 7 -5.16 15.08 9.00
CA ARG A 7 -5.11 15.72 7.68
C ARG A 7 -3.69 16.10 7.29
N LEU A 8 -3.35 15.85 6.03
CA LEU A 8 -2.12 16.27 5.36
C LEU A 8 -2.49 17.05 4.11
N SER A 9 -1.73 18.07 3.73
CA SER A 9 -1.91 18.76 2.44
C SER A 9 -0.62 18.63 1.62
N ILE A 10 -0.77 18.25 0.36
CA ILE A 10 0.34 18.17 -0.59
C ILE A 10 0.13 19.20 -1.70
N ASP A 11 1.20 19.88 -2.10
CA ASP A 11 1.20 20.84 -3.20
C ASP A 11 2.03 20.28 -4.36
N PRO A 12 1.40 19.72 -5.40
CA PRO A 12 2.11 19.17 -6.56
C PRO A 12 2.97 20.19 -7.31
N SER A 13 2.77 21.49 -7.11
CA SER A 13 3.63 22.53 -7.71
C SER A 13 4.98 22.66 -7.01
N GLN A 14 5.11 22.14 -5.78
CA GLN A 14 6.36 22.14 -5.02
C GLN A 14 7.19 20.91 -5.39
N ASN A 15 8.01 21.04 -6.43
CA ASN A 15 8.82 19.95 -6.98
C ASN A 15 10.14 19.78 -6.21
N ILE A 16 10.06 19.28 -4.96
CA ILE A 16 11.24 19.06 -4.10
C ILE A 16 11.65 17.58 -4.16
N PRO A 17 12.92 17.27 -4.50
CA PRO A 17 13.38 15.88 -4.56
C PRO A 17 13.22 15.15 -3.24
N PRO A 18 12.93 13.84 -3.26
CA PRO A 18 12.79 13.07 -2.04
C PRO A 18 14.11 12.83 -1.30
N ILE A 19 15.21 12.86 -2.04
CA ILE A 19 16.56 12.65 -1.54
C ILE A 19 17.12 13.99 -1.06
N ARG A 20 17.62 14.02 0.18
CA ARG A 20 18.11 15.23 0.89
C ARG A 20 19.14 16.01 0.08
N ASP A 21 20.05 15.31 -0.57
CA ASP A 21 21.23 15.88 -1.22
C ASP A 21 21.09 15.96 -2.76
N SER A 22 19.87 15.77 -3.28
CA SER A 22 19.59 15.88 -4.72
C SER A 22 19.24 17.33 -5.13
N PRO A 23 19.83 17.86 -6.22
CA PRO A 23 19.48 19.20 -6.69
C PRO A 23 18.04 19.22 -7.22
N ALA A 24 17.31 20.33 -7.07
CA ALA A 24 15.93 20.43 -7.57
C ALA A 24 15.78 20.14 -9.08
N SER A 25 16.86 20.32 -9.85
CA SER A 25 16.95 19.98 -11.27
C SER A 25 17.09 18.48 -11.56
N SER A 26 17.22 17.61 -10.55
CA SER A 26 17.37 16.16 -10.72
C SER A 26 16.06 15.41 -10.85
N LEU A 27 14.92 16.09 -10.68
CA LEU A 27 13.62 15.46 -10.87
C LEU A 27 13.35 15.33 -12.37
N PRO A 28 13.21 14.11 -12.89
CA PRO A 28 12.90 13.93 -14.29
C PRO A 28 11.51 14.52 -14.59
N ALA A 29 11.36 15.16 -15.76
CA ALA A 29 10.12 15.81 -16.18
C ALA A 29 8.94 14.83 -16.32
N SER A 30 9.24 13.54 -16.48
CA SER A 30 8.29 12.43 -16.53
C SER A 30 8.91 11.20 -15.87
N LEU A 31 8.08 10.21 -15.54
CA LEU A 31 8.60 8.88 -15.23
C LEU A 31 9.35 8.29 -16.44
N PRO A 32 10.27 7.35 -16.19
CA PRO A 32 10.80 6.50 -17.26
C PRO A 32 9.65 5.84 -18.02
N GLU A 33 9.76 5.75 -19.34
CA GLU A 33 8.74 5.07 -20.15
C GLU A 33 8.59 3.62 -19.70
N ALA A 34 7.33 3.19 -19.54
CA ALA A 34 7.02 1.82 -19.23
C ALA A 34 7.41 0.92 -20.41
N LYS A 35 7.97 -0.25 -20.12
CA LYS A 35 8.25 -1.30 -21.10
C LYS A 35 6.97 -1.73 -21.83
N SER A 36 5.85 -1.76 -21.11
CA SER A 36 4.51 -1.98 -21.64
C SER A 36 3.47 -1.37 -20.70
N ILE A 37 2.29 -1.03 -21.22
CA ILE A 37 1.16 -0.49 -20.45
C ILE A 37 -0.01 -1.46 -20.54
N LYS A 38 -0.61 -1.80 -19.39
CA LYS A 38 -1.80 -2.63 -19.26
C LYS A 38 -2.96 -1.79 -18.73
N THR A 39 -4.17 -2.07 -19.21
CA THR A 39 -5.41 -1.39 -18.81
C THR A 39 -6.54 -2.41 -18.69
N ASN A 40 -7.54 -2.14 -17.84
CA ASN A 40 -8.76 -2.94 -17.77
C ASN A 40 -10.01 -2.08 -17.52
N PRO A 41 -11.04 -2.10 -18.40
CA PRO A 41 -11.07 -2.72 -19.73
C PRO A 41 -10.17 -2.01 -20.75
N ALA A 42 -9.81 -2.68 -21.85
CA ALA A 42 -8.74 -2.31 -22.80
C ALA A 42 -9.02 -1.08 -23.69
N ARG A 43 -9.43 0.06 -23.12
CA ARG A 43 -9.46 1.36 -23.82
C ARG A 43 -8.41 2.29 -23.20
N ALA A 44 -7.31 2.51 -23.91
CA ALA A 44 -6.36 3.58 -23.62
C ALA A 44 -6.87 4.89 -24.25
N GLY A 45 -6.75 6.02 -23.53
CA GLY A 45 -7.00 7.35 -24.11
C GLY A 45 -7.86 8.34 -23.32
N GLU A 46 -8.21 8.06 -22.06
CA GLU A 46 -9.02 8.98 -21.22
C GLU A 46 -8.54 9.02 -19.75
N GLU A 47 -7.32 8.57 -19.47
CA GLU A 47 -6.71 8.60 -18.14
C GLU A 47 -6.54 10.03 -17.61
N ASN A 48 -7.28 10.39 -16.56
CA ASN A 48 -7.31 11.73 -15.97
C ASN A 48 -6.53 11.84 -14.65
N ALA A 49 -5.99 10.72 -14.18
CA ALA A 49 -5.29 10.64 -12.91
C ALA A 49 -4.10 9.69 -13.05
N SER A 50 -2.93 10.18 -12.68
CA SER A 50 -1.74 9.36 -12.48
C SER A 50 -1.43 9.38 -10.99
N VAL A 51 -1.53 8.23 -10.33
CA VAL A 51 -1.00 8.08 -8.98
C VAL A 51 0.39 7.51 -9.10
N TYR A 52 1.39 8.37 -8.91
CA TYR A 52 2.78 7.95 -8.88
C TYR A 52 3.13 7.54 -7.46
N PHE A 53 3.34 6.23 -7.26
CA PHE A 53 4.01 5.71 -6.08
C PHE A 53 5.49 5.47 -6.42
N VAL A 54 6.19 6.57 -6.68
CA VAL A 54 7.65 6.64 -6.53
C VAL A 54 7.81 7.50 -5.30
N GLY A 55 8.52 7.01 -4.29
CA GLY A 55 8.63 7.63 -2.97
C GLY A 55 8.31 9.12 -2.96
N MET A 56 7.22 9.46 -2.23
CA MET A 56 6.72 10.76 -1.78
C MET A 56 5.37 11.26 -2.33
N ALA A 57 4.34 11.00 -1.51
CA ALA A 57 3.19 11.87 -1.21
C ALA A 57 2.49 11.35 0.06
N THR A 58 2.72 10.08 0.34
CA THR A 58 2.40 9.34 1.54
C THR A 58 3.18 8.07 1.35
N THR A 59 4.21 7.83 2.15
CA THR A 59 4.87 6.53 2.07
C THR A 59 4.21 5.62 3.06
N ILE A 60 3.36 4.74 2.55
CA ILE A 60 2.97 3.51 3.21
C ILE A 60 4.23 2.67 3.31
N LEU A 61 4.89 2.77 4.46
CA LEU A 61 6.19 2.16 4.71
C LEU A 61 6.00 0.92 5.55
N ASP A 62 6.37 -0.22 4.98
CA ASP A 62 6.50 -1.49 5.70
C ASP A 62 7.96 -2.00 5.69
N HIS A 63 8.74 -1.66 4.64
CA HIS A 63 10.12 -2.15 4.48
C HIS A 63 11.09 -1.02 4.12
N PHE A 64 11.98 -0.70 5.04
CA PHE A 64 13.02 0.31 4.84
C PHE A 64 14.39 -0.37 4.84
N ASP A 65 15.15 -0.21 3.75
CA ASP A 65 16.59 -0.41 3.86
C ASP A 65 17.24 0.85 4.45
N GLN A 66 18.33 0.67 5.19
CA GLN A 66 19.02 1.77 5.87
C GLN A 66 19.57 2.84 4.90
N LYS A 67 19.80 2.47 3.62
CA LYS A 67 20.34 3.38 2.61
C LYS A 67 19.27 4.34 2.11
N VAL A 68 18.06 3.84 1.84
CA VAL A 68 16.88 4.62 1.50
C VAL A 68 16.58 5.57 2.66
N GLU A 69 16.52 5.07 3.89
CA GLU A 69 16.33 5.91 5.08
C GLU A 69 17.29 7.08 5.13
N ALA A 70 18.59 6.81 5.03
CA ALA A 70 19.64 7.81 5.16
C ALA A 70 19.60 8.86 4.03
N SER A 71 19.08 8.47 2.86
CA SER A 71 19.01 9.34 1.69
C SER A 71 17.84 10.32 1.73
N LEU A 72 16.74 9.99 2.41
CA LEU A 72 15.50 10.77 2.34
C LEU A 72 15.57 12.05 3.16
N ARG A 73 14.96 13.11 2.64
CA ARG A 73 14.80 14.38 3.36
C ARG A 73 13.91 14.19 4.60
N ARG A 74 14.29 14.84 5.71
CA ARG A 74 13.62 14.65 7.01
C ARG A 74 12.26 15.35 7.11
N ASP A 75 11.96 16.27 6.21
CA ASP A 75 10.66 16.94 6.10
C ASP A 75 9.68 16.21 5.16
N LEU A 76 10.03 15.03 4.63
CA LEU A 76 9.12 14.20 3.84
C LEU A 76 7.89 13.76 4.68
N PRO A 77 6.64 14.03 4.23
CA PRO A 77 5.44 13.42 4.80
C PRO A 77 5.34 11.89 4.63
N ILE A 78 5.26 11.17 5.74
CA ILE A 78 5.18 9.69 5.80
C ILE A 78 3.90 9.26 6.50
N ILE A 79 3.15 8.29 5.95
CA ILE A 79 2.01 7.64 6.64
C ILE A 79 2.34 6.17 6.87
N THR A 80 2.50 5.76 8.12
CA THR A 80 3.03 4.42 8.45
C THR A 80 2.36 3.84 9.70
N THR A 81 2.90 2.74 10.23
CA THR A 81 2.43 2.12 11.47
C THR A 81 2.89 2.93 12.69
N SER A 82 2.20 2.81 13.83
CA SER A 82 2.65 3.50 15.06
C SER A 82 4.05 3.08 15.50
N HIS A 83 4.42 1.81 15.27
CA HIS A 83 5.76 1.32 15.55
C HIS A 83 6.80 2.03 14.68
N ALA A 84 6.62 2.03 13.36
CA ALA A 84 7.55 2.68 12.44
C ALA A 84 7.65 4.19 12.72
N LYS A 85 6.53 4.86 13.04
CA LYS A 85 6.56 6.25 13.49
C LYS A 85 7.48 6.45 14.69
N SER A 86 7.34 5.62 15.73
CA SER A 86 8.18 5.75 16.93
C SER A 86 9.68 5.63 16.62
N VAL A 87 10.05 4.76 15.68
CA VAL A 87 11.45 4.58 15.23
C VAL A 87 11.91 5.77 14.39
N LEU A 88 11.10 6.22 13.43
CA LEU A 88 11.46 7.32 12.52
C LEU A 88 11.57 8.68 13.22
N THR A 89 10.89 8.87 14.36
CA THR A 89 10.89 10.13 15.12
C THR A 89 11.82 10.13 16.35
N SER A 90 12.57 9.05 16.60
CA SER A 90 13.44 8.91 17.79
C SER A 90 14.94 8.93 17.47
N LYS A 91 15.33 9.60 16.38
CA LYS A 91 16.72 9.64 15.87
C LYS A 91 17.45 10.96 16.17
N GLY A 92 16.97 11.74 17.14
CA GLY A 92 17.55 13.03 17.49
C GLY A 92 17.49 14.01 16.31
N ALA A 93 18.61 14.63 15.96
CA ALA A 93 18.72 15.58 14.84
C ALA A 93 18.39 14.97 13.47
N ASP A 94 18.45 13.64 13.35
CA ASP A 94 18.17 12.92 12.10
C ASP A 94 16.74 12.36 12.03
N SER A 95 15.86 12.78 12.95
CA SER A 95 14.46 12.33 12.99
C SER A 95 13.66 12.90 11.81
N PHE A 96 12.74 12.08 11.28
CA PHE A 96 11.71 12.60 10.38
C PHE A 96 10.74 13.51 11.13
N GLN A 97 10.33 14.59 10.47
CA GLN A 97 9.55 15.68 11.07
C GLN A 97 8.05 15.54 10.79
N GLN A 98 7.68 14.86 9.70
CA GLN A 98 6.30 14.74 9.23
C GLN A 98 5.88 13.27 9.14
N VAL A 99 5.70 12.62 10.30
CA VAL A 99 5.31 11.20 10.36
C VAL A 99 3.94 11.03 11.00
N PHE A 100 3.03 10.45 10.23
CA PHE A 100 1.65 10.17 10.60
C PHE A 100 1.47 8.66 10.73
N ASP A 101 0.91 8.23 11.84
CA ASP A 101 0.53 6.83 12.07
C ASP A 101 -0.95 6.62 11.72
N LEU A 102 -1.33 5.42 11.30
CA LEU A 102 -2.71 4.95 11.28
C LEU A 102 -2.78 3.54 11.85
N GLU A 103 -3.56 3.37 12.91
CA GLU A 103 -3.98 2.05 13.39
C GLU A 103 -5.07 1.45 12.47
N PRO A 104 -5.38 0.14 12.57
CA PRO A 104 -6.43 -0.47 11.79
C PRO A 104 -7.76 0.29 11.88
N PHE A 105 -8.27 0.67 10.72
CA PHE A 105 -9.46 1.48 10.46
C PHE A 105 -9.40 2.95 10.90
N GLU A 106 -8.25 3.43 11.38
CA GLU A 106 -8.02 4.87 11.44
C GLU A 106 -7.83 5.46 10.04
N GLN A 107 -8.33 6.68 9.87
CA GLN A 107 -8.38 7.37 8.59
C GLN A 107 -7.67 8.71 8.65
N MET A 108 -7.04 9.08 7.55
CA MET A 108 -6.63 10.45 7.30
C MET A 108 -6.94 10.91 5.88
N MET A 109 -7.16 12.20 5.74
CA MET A 109 -7.30 12.85 4.44
C MET A 109 -5.98 13.47 4.01
N VAL A 110 -5.59 13.21 2.77
CA VAL A 110 -4.52 13.92 2.07
C VAL A 110 -5.18 14.82 1.04
N ASN A 111 -5.16 16.13 1.31
CA ASN A 111 -5.70 17.13 0.42
C ASN A 111 -4.66 17.43 -0.66
N VAL A 112 -5.04 17.32 -1.92
CA VAL A 112 -4.14 17.64 -3.03
C VAL A 112 -4.47 19.04 -3.51
N LYS A 113 -3.53 19.98 -3.34
CA LYS A 113 -3.73 21.34 -3.80
C LYS A 113 -3.97 21.34 -5.30
N SER A 114 -5.04 21.98 -5.72
CA SER A 114 -5.43 22.15 -7.11
C SER A 114 -5.88 23.59 -7.35
N ASP A 115 -6.15 23.93 -8.61
CA ASP A 115 -6.63 25.26 -8.99
C ASP A 115 -7.82 25.69 -8.13
N SER A 116 -7.70 26.88 -7.53
CA SER A 116 -8.69 27.50 -6.66
C SER A 116 -9.99 27.85 -7.38
N SER A 117 -9.99 27.84 -8.72
CA SER A 117 -11.19 28.03 -9.55
C SER A 117 -12.14 26.82 -9.52
N ARG A 118 -11.66 25.64 -9.10
CA ARG A 118 -12.48 24.41 -9.05
C ARG A 118 -13.39 24.42 -7.82
N THR A 119 -14.60 23.88 -8.00
CA THR A 119 -15.58 23.69 -6.90
C THR A 119 -15.33 22.42 -6.09
N LYS A 120 -14.79 21.38 -6.74
CA LYS A 120 -14.32 20.14 -6.10
C LYS A 120 -12.82 19.98 -6.34
N HIS A 121 -12.12 19.56 -5.29
CA HIS A 121 -10.68 19.36 -5.29
C HIS A 121 -10.35 17.87 -5.13
N PRO A 122 -9.24 17.40 -5.71
CA PRO A 122 -8.80 16.03 -5.53
C PRO A 122 -8.37 15.79 -4.07
N HIS A 123 -8.84 14.69 -3.51
CA HIS A 123 -8.46 14.23 -2.19
C HIS A 123 -8.15 12.73 -2.22
N ILE A 124 -7.29 12.31 -1.30
CA ILE A 124 -7.00 10.90 -1.05
C ILE A 124 -7.39 10.61 0.39
N ARG A 125 -8.24 9.60 0.60
CA ARG A 125 -8.47 9.05 1.95
C ARG A 125 -7.63 7.81 2.12
N VAL A 126 -6.79 7.81 3.15
CA VAL A 126 -5.93 6.70 3.52
C VAL A 126 -6.48 6.09 4.79
N THR A 127 -6.74 4.78 4.78
CA THR A 127 -7.16 4.02 5.96
C THR A 127 -6.16 2.92 6.24
N GLY A 128 -5.66 2.82 7.48
CA GLY A 128 -4.86 1.65 7.90
C GLY A 128 -5.73 0.39 7.90
N MET A 129 -5.27 -0.71 7.34
CA MET A 129 -5.98 -2.00 7.35
C MET A 129 -5.22 -3.01 8.23
N PRO A 130 -5.92 -3.99 8.82
CA PRO A 130 -5.26 -5.04 9.58
C PRO A 130 -4.23 -5.81 8.74
N GLY A 131 -3.10 -6.18 9.37
CA GLY A 131 -2.06 -7.04 8.80
C GLY A 131 -1.24 -7.69 9.92
N LYS A 132 -0.77 -8.92 9.69
CA LYS A 132 0.08 -9.67 10.65
C LYS A 132 1.02 -10.64 9.93
N HIS A 133 2.28 -10.69 10.38
CA HIS A 133 3.31 -11.62 9.88
C HIS A 133 3.33 -12.98 10.57
N ILE A 134 2.56 -13.21 11.64
CA ILE A 134 2.71 -14.40 12.49
C ILE A 134 1.42 -15.21 12.47
N PRO A 135 1.49 -16.53 12.23
CA PRO A 135 0.32 -17.40 12.33
C PRO A 135 -0.24 -17.39 13.75
N THR A 136 -1.56 -17.27 13.90
CA THR A 136 -2.28 -17.24 15.19
C THR A 136 -2.32 -18.59 15.93
N ASN A 137 -1.52 -19.58 15.51
CA ASN A 137 -1.59 -20.93 16.03
C ASN A 137 -0.89 -21.03 17.39
N LYS A 138 -1.65 -21.40 18.41
CA LYS A 138 -1.37 -21.36 19.86
C LYS A 138 -0.14 -22.13 20.39
N VAL A 139 0.73 -22.68 19.55
CA VAL A 139 1.86 -23.50 20.00
C VAL A 139 3.16 -22.73 19.87
N VAL A 140 3.29 -21.55 20.50
CA VAL A 140 4.65 -21.07 20.72
C VAL A 140 4.83 -20.01 21.82
N GLU A 141 5.22 -20.49 23.00
CA GLU A 141 5.80 -19.61 24.03
C GLU A 141 7.25 -19.23 23.69
N LYS A 142 7.97 -20.01 22.86
CA LYS A 142 9.35 -19.71 22.43
C LYS A 142 9.48 -18.89 21.15
N LEU A 143 8.48 -18.87 20.26
CA LEU A 143 8.47 -17.92 19.14
C LEU A 143 7.96 -16.55 19.57
N ASN A 144 7.42 -16.37 20.78
CA ASN A 144 7.00 -15.05 21.28
C ASN A 144 8.15 -14.03 21.33
N GLU A 145 9.38 -14.45 21.65
CA GLU A 145 10.55 -13.56 21.63
C GLU A 145 10.95 -13.17 20.20
N PHE A 146 10.86 -14.10 19.25
CA PHE A 146 11.14 -13.82 17.83
C PHE A 146 10.00 -13.02 17.16
N ALA A 147 8.76 -13.30 17.55
CA ALA A 147 7.54 -12.59 17.16
C ALA A 147 7.56 -11.14 17.62
N ALA A 148 8.05 -10.87 18.84
CA ALA A 148 8.26 -9.51 19.33
C ALA A 148 9.35 -8.74 18.55
N ALA A 149 10.24 -9.45 17.86
CA ALA A 149 11.28 -8.87 17.02
C ALA A 149 10.83 -8.63 15.56
N ILE A 150 9.66 -9.15 15.15
CA ILE A 150 9.10 -8.87 13.82
C ILE A 150 8.25 -7.59 13.95
N PRO A 151 8.60 -6.51 13.23
CA PRO A 151 7.81 -5.28 13.25
C PRO A 151 6.35 -5.53 12.85
N PRO A 152 5.39 -4.79 13.41
CA PRO A 152 4.00 -4.89 12.96
C PRO A 152 3.86 -4.34 11.54
N THR A 153 3.04 -5.01 10.74
CA THR A 153 2.68 -4.65 9.37
C THR A 153 1.22 -4.19 9.29
N ASN A 154 0.93 -3.34 8.32
CA ASN A 154 -0.41 -2.89 7.98
C ASN A 154 -0.70 -3.14 6.49
N GLY A 155 -1.94 -3.47 6.18
CA GLY A 155 -2.51 -3.20 4.87
C GLY A 155 -3.02 -1.75 4.78
N TRP A 156 -3.50 -1.35 3.61
CA TRP A 156 -3.92 0.03 3.37
C TRP A 156 -5.07 0.10 2.38
N MET A 157 -6.11 0.86 2.74
CA MET A 157 -7.16 1.23 1.81
C MET A 157 -6.92 2.67 1.35
N ILE A 158 -6.77 2.85 0.04
CA ILE A 158 -6.57 4.13 -0.62
C ILE A 158 -7.80 4.44 -1.46
N GLU A 159 -8.48 5.51 -1.10
CA GLU A 159 -9.66 5.98 -1.83
C GLU A 159 -9.31 7.30 -2.50
N LEU A 160 -9.40 7.31 -3.82
CA LEU A 160 -9.13 8.47 -4.67
C LEU A 160 -10.46 9.09 -5.07
N GLY A 161 -10.57 10.41 -4.97
CA GLY A 161 -11.85 11.07 -5.23
C GLY A 161 -11.76 12.58 -5.22
N TYR A 162 -12.94 13.20 -5.18
CA TYR A 162 -13.09 14.65 -5.23
C TYR A 162 -14.02 15.14 -4.12
N GLY A 163 -13.79 16.36 -3.64
CA GLY A 163 -14.58 16.93 -2.56
C GLY A 163 -14.37 18.42 -2.34
N SER A 164 -15.32 19.06 -1.65
CA SER A 164 -15.26 20.49 -1.34
C SER A 164 -14.22 20.82 -0.26
N THR A 165 -13.53 21.96 -0.41
CA THR A 165 -12.54 22.47 0.55
C THR A 165 -13.17 23.21 1.75
N GLN A 166 -14.49 23.44 1.73
CA GLN A 166 -15.15 24.39 2.65
C GLN A 166 -15.81 23.77 3.88
N THR A 167 -15.84 22.44 4.07
CA THR A 167 -16.57 21.84 5.21
C THR A 167 -15.75 20.82 6.01
N MET A 168 -16.01 20.79 7.33
CA MET A 168 -15.32 19.91 8.29
C MET A 168 -15.65 18.42 8.13
N GLN A 169 -16.65 18.03 7.33
CA GLN A 169 -16.90 16.68 6.78
C GLN A 169 -18.16 16.68 5.88
N THR A 170 -18.09 16.03 4.70
CA THR A 170 -19.00 14.96 4.16
C THR A 170 -19.03 14.86 2.62
N ASP A 171 -18.60 15.88 1.88
CA ASP A 171 -18.63 15.82 0.41
C ASP A 171 -17.31 15.25 -0.12
N PHE A 172 -17.07 13.95 0.07
CA PHE A 172 -15.96 13.23 -0.57
C PHE A 172 -16.52 12.04 -1.35
N ASP A 173 -16.52 12.19 -2.66
CA ASP A 173 -16.97 11.18 -3.59
C ASP A 173 -15.80 10.30 -4.02
N VAL A 174 -15.87 9.02 -3.66
CA VAL A 174 -14.85 8.03 -4.01
C VAL A 174 -15.01 7.63 -5.47
N GLY A 175 -14.04 8.03 -6.30
CA GLY A 175 -13.98 7.68 -7.71
C GLY A 175 -13.31 6.32 -7.97
N TYR A 176 -12.33 5.95 -7.14
CA TYR A 176 -11.55 4.71 -7.26
C TYR A 176 -11.03 4.23 -5.89
N ARG A 177 -11.06 2.92 -5.61
CA ARG A 177 -10.62 2.33 -4.35
C ARG A 177 -9.58 1.23 -4.55
N ILE A 178 -8.44 1.38 -3.90
CA ILE A 178 -7.29 0.47 -3.96
C ILE A 178 -7.06 -0.14 -2.59
N TYR A 179 -7.05 -1.46 -2.49
CA TYR A 179 -6.57 -2.17 -1.30
C TYR A 179 -5.13 -2.66 -1.54
N ILE A 180 -4.22 -2.31 -0.65
CA ILE A 180 -2.83 -2.78 -0.62
C ILE A 180 -2.68 -3.68 0.58
N SER A 181 -2.35 -4.96 0.40
CA SER A 181 -2.40 -5.94 1.50
C SER A 181 -1.38 -5.67 2.61
N GLY A 182 -0.24 -5.05 2.28
CA GLY A 182 0.99 -5.16 3.09
C GLY A 182 1.51 -6.60 3.12
N ASP A 183 2.64 -6.80 3.78
CA ASP A 183 3.25 -8.12 3.96
C ASP A 183 2.53 -8.90 5.08
N THR A 184 1.28 -9.27 4.85
CA THR A 184 0.47 -10.00 5.83
C THR A 184 0.34 -11.48 5.48
N LEU A 185 -0.05 -12.29 6.46
CA LEU A 185 -0.63 -13.62 6.29
C LEU A 185 -2.16 -13.56 6.24
N MET A 186 -2.80 -14.67 5.89
CA MET A 186 -4.25 -14.81 5.97
C MET A 186 -4.70 -14.94 7.44
N VAL A 187 -5.07 -13.80 8.04
CA VAL A 187 -5.51 -13.71 9.43
C VAL A 187 -6.99 -13.36 9.55
N ASP A 188 -7.62 -13.73 10.66
CA ASP A 188 -9.05 -13.54 10.88
C ASP A 188 -9.47 -12.08 10.85
N GLU A 189 -8.59 -11.16 11.25
CA GLU A 189 -8.85 -9.72 11.23
C GLU A 189 -9.11 -9.19 9.82
N LEU A 190 -8.58 -9.84 8.77
CA LEU A 190 -8.86 -9.45 7.38
C LEU A 190 -10.34 -9.59 7.04
N LYS A 191 -11.10 -10.45 7.74
CA LYS A 191 -12.55 -10.64 7.54
C LYS A 191 -13.37 -9.41 7.93
N GLU A 192 -12.79 -8.46 8.68
CA GLU A 192 -13.42 -7.18 8.97
C GLU A 192 -13.46 -6.24 7.76
N ILE A 193 -12.54 -6.38 6.81
CA ILE A 193 -12.46 -5.52 5.62
C ILE A 193 -13.77 -5.59 4.80
N PRO A 194 -14.24 -6.76 4.32
CA PRO A 194 -15.48 -6.84 3.56
C PRO A 194 -16.73 -6.48 4.40
N ARG A 195 -16.68 -6.58 5.74
CA ARG A 195 -17.77 -6.12 6.62
C ARG A 195 -17.88 -4.59 6.64
N ARG A 196 -16.75 -3.90 6.78
CA ARG A 196 -16.69 -2.42 6.86
C ARG A 196 -16.89 -1.75 5.51
N PHE A 197 -16.47 -2.41 4.43
CA PHE A 197 -16.66 -1.95 3.06
C PHE A 197 -17.85 -2.64 2.37
N ALA A 198 -18.79 -3.19 3.13
CA ALA A 198 -19.98 -3.86 2.56
C ALA A 198 -20.76 -2.90 1.64
N GLY A 199 -21.11 -3.39 0.45
CA GLY A 199 -21.79 -2.59 -0.59
C GLY A 199 -20.89 -1.57 -1.29
N GLN A 200 -19.60 -1.51 -0.93
CA GLN A 200 -18.63 -0.62 -1.54
C GLN A 200 -17.63 -1.42 -2.37
N LYS A 201 -17.44 -0.98 -3.61
CA LYS A 201 -16.55 -1.63 -4.56
C LYS A 201 -15.07 -1.43 -4.19
N ILE A 202 -14.25 -2.47 -4.33
CA ILE A 202 -12.79 -2.37 -4.31
C ILE A 202 -12.32 -2.59 -5.76
N ASP A 203 -11.86 -1.52 -6.40
CA ASP A 203 -11.53 -1.53 -7.82
C ASP A 203 -10.22 -2.28 -8.11
N LEU A 204 -9.25 -2.15 -7.22
CA LEU A 204 -7.93 -2.76 -7.36
C LEU A 204 -7.44 -3.30 -6.03
N MET A 205 -6.86 -4.49 -6.05
CA MET A 205 -6.08 -5.04 -4.96
C MET A 205 -4.64 -5.25 -5.38
N LEU A 206 -3.68 -4.64 -4.67
CA LEU A 206 -2.27 -4.99 -4.72
C LEU A 206 -1.97 -6.00 -3.63
N ILE A 207 -1.61 -7.22 -4.01
CA ILE A 207 -1.40 -8.32 -3.07
C ILE A 207 0.08 -8.68 -2.97
N HIS A 208 0.65 -8.59 -1.78
CA HIS A 208 2.01 -9.04 -1.50
C HIS A 208 2.00 -10.56 -1.37
N LEU A 209 2.82 -11.21 -2.19
CA LEU A 209 2.96 -12.66 -2.23
C LEU A 209 4.40 -13.08 -1.94
N GLY A 210 4.75 -14.32 -2.27
CA GLY A 210 6.11 -14.85 -2.21
C GLY A 210 6.33 -15.89 -1.12
N GLY A 211 5.43 -15.99 -0.14
CA GLY A 211 5.60 -16.93 0.98
C GLY A 211 6.95 -16.74 1.68
N THR A 212 7.36 -15.49 1.87
CA THR A 212 8.67 -15.13 2.45
C THR A 212 8.81 -15.85 3.78
N THR A 213 9.97 -16.44 4.03
CA THR A 213 10.25 -17.05 5.31
C THR A 213 11.48 -16.47 5.98
N VAL A 214 11.43 -16.33 7.30
CA VAL A 214 12.51 -15.78 8.13
C VAL A 214 12.83 -16.77 9.25
N PRO A 215 14.11 -17.02 9.61
CA PRO A 215 15.34 -16.43 9.07
C PRO A 215 15.75 -16.93 7.67
N HIS A 216 15.57 -18.22 7.35
CA HIS A 216 15.80 -18.78 6.02
C HIS A 216 15.00 -20.09 5.84
N PRO A 217 14.50 -20.44 4.63
CA PRO A 217 13.76 -21.69 4.38
C PRO A 217 14.44 -22.97 4.89
N ASN A 218 15.77 -23.04 4.75
CA ASN A 218 16.58 -24.22 5.10
C ASN A 218 16.79 -24.42 6.62
N MET A 219 16.27 -23.54 7.47
CA MET A 219 16.42 -23.61 8.93
C MET A 219 15.24 -24.28 9.64
N TRP A 220 14.45 -25.08 8.90
CA TRP A 220 13.37 -25.89 9.46
C TRP A 220 13.84 -26.68 10.71
N PRO A 221 13.12 -26.66 11.85
CA PRO A 221 11.77 -26.12 12.07
C PRO A 221 11.73 -24.69 12.65
N LEU A 222 12.81 -23.90 12.59
CA LEU A 222 12.88 -22.54 13.14
C LEU A 222 12.35 -21.45 12.19
N THR A 223 11.90 -21.84 11.02
CA THR A 223 11.48 -20.95 9.93
C THR A 223 9.99 -20.62 10.05
N MET A 224 9.63 -19.35 9.92
CA MET A 224 8.24 -18.90 9.86
C MET A 224 7.97 -18.19 8.54
N MET A 225 6.82 -18.50 7.94
CA MET A 225 6.29 -17.74 6.81
C MET A 225 5.70 -16.43 7.32
N VAL A 226 6.05 -15.32 6.68
CA VAL A 226 5.69 -13.97 7.10
C VAL A 226 4.87 -13.20 6.05
N THR A 227 4.73 -13.74 4.84
CA THR A 227 3.83 -13.22 3.78
C THR A 227 3.00 -14.34 3.17
N MET A 228 1.88 -14.01 2.53
CA MET A 228 1.02 -14.99 1.87
C MET A 228 1.77 -15.81 0.81
N ASP A 229 1.50 -17.11 0.79
CA ASP A 229 1.77 -17.96 -0.37
C ASP A 229 0.62 -17.87 -1.40
N ALA A 230 0.72 -18.65 -2.49
CA ALA A 230 -0.30 -18.71 -3.53
C ALA A 230 -1.71 -19.07 -3.01
N GLN A 231 -1.82 -20.02 -2.07
CA GLN A 231 -3.12 -20.50 -1.58
C GLN A 231 -3.81 -19.46 -0.71
N GLN A 232 -3.09 -18.89 0.25
CA GLN A 232 -3.57 -17.77 1.05
C GLN A 232 -3.89 -16.56 0.19
N GLY A 233 -3.08 -16.30 -0.85
CA GLY A 233 -3.33 -15.22 -1.78
C GLY A 233 -4.69 -15.35 -2.48
N VAL A 234 -5.02 -16.53 -2.99
CA VAL A 234 -6.33 -16.80 -3.61
C VAL A 234 -7.46 -16.75 -2.58
N GLU A 235 -7.22 -17.18 -1.35
CA GLU A 235 -8.19 -17.02 -0.26
C GLU A 235 -8.50 -15.53 0.01
N LEU A 236 -7.48 -14.67 0.04
CA LEU A 236 -7.66 -13.23 0.20
C LEU A 236 -8.45 -12.63 -0.98
N VAL A 237 -8.16 -13.02 -2.23
CA VAL A 237 -8.94 -12.59 -3.40
C VAL A 237 -10.41 -12.97 -3.25
N ARG A 238 -10.72 -14.19 -2.79
CA ARG A 238 -12.10 -14.65 -2.56
C ARG A 238 -12.79 -13.92 -1.41
N LEU A 239 -12.04 -13.54 -0.37
CA LEU A 239 -12.55 -12.80 0.78
C LEU A 239 -12.91 -11.36 0.39
N ILE A 240 -11.99 -10.67 -0.29
CA ILE A 240 -12.11 -9.24 -0.62
C ILE A 240 -12.99 -9.01 -1.85
N LYS A 241 -12.92 -9.90 -2.84
CA LYS A 241 -13.62 -9.80 -4.14
C LYS A 241 -13.37 -8.46 -4.87
N PRO A 242 -12.10 -8.10 -5.12
CA PRO A 242 -11.80 -6.91 -5.90
C PRO A 242 -12.18 -7.14 -7.38
N ASP A 243 -12.39 -6.06 -8.13
CA ASP A 243 -12.57 -6.14 -9.59
C ASP A 243 -11.31 -6.66 -10.28
N LEU A 244 -10.14 -6.22 -9.80
CA LEU A 244 -8.85 -6.62 -10.33
C LEU A 244 -7.81 -6.79 -9.22
N THR A 245 -6.96 -7.79 -9.35
CA THR A 245 -5.82 -8.07 -8.48
C THR A 245 -4.51 -7.93 -9.25
N ILE A 246 -3.49 -7.33 -8.66
CA ILE A 246 -2.11 -7.32 -9.18
C ILE A 246 -1.21 -7.89 -8.08
N PRO A 247 -0.57 -9.05 -8.30
CA PRO A 247 0.42 -9.57 -7.36
C PRO A 247 1.69 -8.73 -7.43
N ILE A 248 2.29 -8.51 -6.27
CA ILE A 248 3.56 -7.80 -6.07
C ILE A 248 4.43 -8.57 -5.05
N HIS A 249 5.68 -8.15 -4.88
CA HIS A 249 6.61 -8.70 -3.88
C HIS A 249 6.88 -10.22 -4.03
N TYR A 250 7.01 -10.72 -5.27
CA TYR A 250 7.20 -12.17 -5.54
C TYR A 250 8.55 -12.51 -6.19
N ASP A 251 9.37 -11.53 -6.58
CA ASP A 251 10.64 -11.75 -7.31
C ASP A 251 11.79 -10.81 -6.87
N ASP A 252 11.64 -10.08 -5.76
CA ASP A 252 12.64 -9.14 -5.22
C ASP A 252 13.75 -9.75 -4.34
N TYR A 253 13.57 -10.94 -3.76
CA TYR A 253 14.50 -11.57 -2.82
C TYR A 253 14.68 -13.08 -3.05
N ASN A 254 15.82 -13.63 -2.61
CA ASN A 254 16.14 -15.05 -2.75
C ASN A 254 15.42 -15.98 -1.74
N VAL A 255 14.51 -15.45 -0.92
CA VAL A 255 13.91 -16.17 0.23
C VAL A 255 12.43 -16.51 0.04
N PHE A 256 11.91 -16.41 -1.19
CA PHE A 256 10.54 -16.77 -1.50
C PHE A 256 10.37 -18.28 -1.63
N ALA A 257 9.40 -18.82 -0.88
CA ALA A 257 9.02 -20.21 -0.96
C ALA A 257 7.96 -20.49 -2.03
N SER A 258 7.24 -19.46 -2.50
CA SER A 258 6.17 -19.58 -3.49
C SER A 258 6.42 -18.67 -4.70
N PRO A 259 6.79 -19.22 -5.87
CA PRO A 259 6.94 -18.45 -7.11
C PRO A 259 5.58 -17.95 -7.64
N LEU A 260 5.62 -16.90 -8.48
CA LEU A 260 4.42 -16.34 -9.11
C LEU A 260 3.59 -17.39 -9.89
N GLU A 261 4.24 -18.38 -10.48
CA GLU A 261 3.57 -19.44 -11.25
C GLU A 261 2.60 -20.27 -10.40
N ASP A 262 2.89 -20.46 -9.11
CA ASP A 262 1.96 -21.15 -8.21
C ASP A 262 0.69 -20.33 -8.04
N PHE A 263 0.81 -19.01 -7.86
CA PHE A 263 -0.34 -18.12 -7.75
C PHE A 263 -1.15 -18.06 -9.05
N LYS A 264 -0.50 -18.04 -10.22
CA LYS A 264 -1.18 -18.15 -11.52
C LYS A 264 -2.03 -19.42 -11.61
N LYS A 265 -1.45 -20.55 -11.20
CA LYS A 265 -2.13 -21.85 -11.21
C LYS A 265 -3.32 -21.87 -10.23
N GLU A 266 -3.14 -21.35 -9.01
CA GLU A 266 -4.24 -21.28 -8.03
C GLU A 266 -5.36 -20.35 -8.49
N MET A 267 -5.05 -19.20 -9.09
CA MET A 267 -6.06 -18.30 -9.68
C MET A 267 -6.82 -18.96 -10.84
N GLN A 268 -6.13 -19.74 -11.67
CA GLN A 268 -6.75 -20.53 -12.74
C GLN A 268 -7.68 -21.61 -12.18
N ASN A 269 -7.21 -22.41 -11.23
CA ASN A 269 -7.98 -23.45 -10.57
C ASN A 269 -9.22 -22.88 -9.87
N ALA A 270 -9.12 -21.66 -9.34
CA ALA A 270 -10.21 -20.95 -8.70
C ALA A 270 -11.20 -20.30 -9.68
N GLY A 271 -10.94 -20.31 -10.99
CA GLY A 271 -11.77 -19.64 -12.00
C GLY A 271 -11.66 -18.10 -11.95
N LEU A 272 -10.58 -17.57 -11.39
CA LEU A 272 -10.38 -16.13 -11.14
C LEU A 272 -9.37 -15.48 -12.11
N SER A 273 -8.96 -16.17 -13.17
CA SER A 273 -7.99 -15.65 -14.15
C SER A 273 -8.40 -14.34 -14.82
N GLY A 274 -9.70 -14.02 -14.89
CA GLY A 274 -10.20 -12.74 -15.43
C GLY A 274 -10.11 -11.56 -14.46
N GLN A 275 -9.71 -11.79 -13.20
CA GLN A 275 -9.63 -10.79 -12.13
C GLN A 275 -8.18 -10.52 -11.72
N VAL A 276 -7.20 -10.84 -12.57
CA VAL A 276 -5.79 -10.66 -12.27
C VAL A 276 -4.99 -10.13 -13.45
N VAL A 277 -4.12 -9.16 -13.17
CA VAL A 277 -3.12 -8.66 -14.11
C VAL A 277 -1.74 -8.87 -13.49
N TYR A 278 -0.85 -9.50 -14.24
CA TYR A 278 0.55 -9.68 -13.85
C TYR A 278 1.37 -8.56 -14.48
N LEU A 279 2.30 -7.94 -13.75
CA LEU A 279 3.19 -6.91 -14.28
C LEU A 279 4.64 -7.36 -14.14
N ASP A 280 5.38 -7.36 -15.24
CA ASP A 280 6.83 -7.50 -15.18
C ASP A 280 7.48 -6.19 -14.71
N ARG A 281 8.75 -6.27 -14.29
CA ARG A 281 9.55 -5.08 -13.98
C ARG A 281 9.49 -4.07 -15.13
N LYS A 282 9.20 -2.81 -14.78
CA LYS A 282 9.01 -1.67 -15.68
C LYS A 282 7.73 -1.70 -16.53
N GLU A 283 6.80 -2.62 -16.29
CA GLU A 283 5.44 -2.49 -16.84
C GLU A 283 4.59 -1.57 -15.95
N ALA A 284 3.55 -0.98 -16.55
CA ALA A 284 2.63 -0.10 -15.84
C ALA A 284 1.19 -0.60 -16.01
N TYR A 285 0.36 -0.36 -14.99
CA TYR A 285 -1.09 -0.51 -15.07
C TYR A 285 -1.74 0.86 -14.92
N HIS A 286 -2.59 1.21 -15.89
CA HIS A 286 -3.32 2.47 -15.91
C HIS A 286 -4.79 2.25 -15.54
N PHE A 287 -5.35 3.19 -14.78
CA PHE A 287 -6.74 3.20 -14.35
C PHE A 287 -7.29 4.63 -14.36
N GLN A 288 -8.61 4.75 -14.32
CA GLN A 288 -9.31 6.04 -14.32
C GLN A 288 -9.99 6.27 -12.98
N VAL A 289 -9.82 7.48 -12.44
CA VAL A 289 -10.59 7.92 -11.27
C VAL A 289 -11.85 8.59 -11.77
N ARG A 290 -13.01 8.02 -11.44
CA ARG A 290 -14.30 8.59 -11.84
C ARG A 290 -14.41 10.00 -11.25
N ALA A 291 -14.57 10.98 -12.13
CA ALA A 291 -14.99 12.32 -11.73
C ALA A 291 -16.48 12.25 -11.37
N THR A 292 -16.85 12.81 -10.22
CA THR A 292 -18.23 12.85 -9.74
C THR A 292 -18.75 14.27 -9.65
#